data_AF-A0A7X7JY28-F1
#
_entry.id   AF-A0A7X7JY28-F1
#
_cell.length_a   1.000
_cell.length_b   1.000
_cell.length_c   1.000
_cell.angle_alpha   90.00
_cell.angle_beta   90.00
_cell.angle_gamma   90.00
#
_symmetry.space_group_name_H-M   'P 1'
#
loop_
_entity.id
_entity.type
_entity.pdbx_description
1 polymer ?
#
loop_
_entity_poly.entity_id
_entity_poly.type
_entity_poly.pdbx_seq_one_letter_code
_entity_poly.pdbx_strand_id
1 'polypeptide(L)' 'MCHKVTCRKCGKPTWAGCGNHIESALKGVAKSQRCQGHANEPKQSFFSRLFG' A
#
# COMPACT_ATOMS: atom_id res chain seq x y z
N MET A 1 7.33 -4.38 15.93
CA MET A 1 7.63 -5.45 14.94
C MET A 1 7.08 -5.07 13.58
N CYS A 2 7.91 -5.01 12.53
CA CYS A 2 7.36 -4.95 11.17
C CYS A 2 7.01 -6.36 10.72
N HIS A 3 5.86 -6.53 10.08
CA HIS A 3 5.41 -7.82 9.57
C HIS A 3 4.75 -7.67 8.20
N LYS A 4 4.70 -8.76 7.44
CA LYS A 4 4.04 -8.84 6.14
C LYS A 4 2.53 -8.80 6.35
N VAL A 5 1.86 -7.91 5.62
CA VAL A 5 0.39 -7.82 5.57
C VAL A 5 -0.06 -7.65 4.12
N THR A 6 -1.33 -7.90 3.85
CA THR A 6 -1.91 -7.69 2.52
C THR A 6 -2.52 -6.29 2.46
N CYS A 7 -2.19 -5.53 1.41
CA CYS A 7 -2.79 -4.22 1.20
C CYS A 7 -4.28 -4.37 0.90
N ARG A 8 -5.16 -3.70 1.66
CA ARG A 8 -6.62 -3.76 1.44
C ARG A 8 -7.08 -3.01 0.18
N LYS A 9 -6.23 -2.16 -0.39
CA LYS A 9 -6.55 -1.36 -1.59
C LYS A 9 -6.24 -2.12 -2.88
N CYS A 10 -5.04 -2.68 -3.00
CA CYS A 10 -4.59 -3.36 -4.22
C CYS A 10 -4.41 -4.88 -4.08
N GLY A 11 -4.60 -5.45 -2.89
CA GLY A 11 -4.41 -6.88 -2.64
C GLY A 11 -2.94 -7.35 -2.66
N LYS A 12 -1.97 -6.47 -2.92
CA LYS A 12 -0.55 -6.83 -2.97
C LYS A 12 0.07 -6.93 -1.56
N PRO A 13 1.08 -7.79 -1.36
CA PRO A 13 1.84 -7.84 -0.12
C PRO A 13 2.55 -6.52 0.19
N THR A 14 2.44 -6.08 1.44
CA THR A 14 3.02 -4.86 1.99
C THR A 14 3.53 -5.11 3.41
N TRP A 15 4.10 -4.09 4.07
CA TRP A 15 4.51 -4.17 5.47
C TRP A 15 3.60 -3.31 6.35
N ALA A 16 3.47 -3.70 7.62
CA ALA A 16 2.94 -2.86 8.69
C ALA A 16 4.00 -2.72 9.79
N GLY A 17 4.31 -1.48 10.21
CA GLY A 17 5.29 -1.18 11.26
C GLY A 17 6.06 0.12 10.99
N CYS A 18 7.17 0.33 11.70
CA CYS A 18 7.98 1.56 11.69
C CYS A 18 8.78 1.82 10.41
N GLY A 19 8.75 0.94 9.40
CA GLY A 19 9.43 1.15 8.11
C GLY A 19 10.94 0.82 8.09
N ASN A 20 11.58 0.66 9.24
CA ASN A 20 13.00 0.28 9.30
C ASN A 20 13.27 -1.20 8.91
N HIS A 21 12.23 -2.03 8.87
CA HIS A 21 12.38 -3.47 8.64
C HIS A 21 11.53 -3.96 7.45
N ILE A 22 11.34 -3.11 6.44
CA ILE A 22 10.55 -3.43 5.24
C ILE A 22 11.14 -4.62 4.49
N GLU A 23 12.45 -4.62 4.27
CA GLU A 23 13.13 -5.70 3.53
C GLU A 23 13.05 -7.03 4.26
N SER A 24 13.14 -7.03 5.59
CA SER A 24 12.92 -8.23 6.41
C SER A 24 11.46 -8.69 6.37
N ALA A 25 10.51 -7.76 6.46
CA ALA A 25 9.08 -8.07 6.39
C ALA A 25 8.65 -8.60 5.02
N LEU A 26 9.30 -8.16 3.94
CA LEU A 26 8.99 -8.54 2.55
C LEU A 26 10.05 -9.44 1.92
N LYS A 27 10.81 -10.18 2.74
CA LYS A 27 11.83 -11.13 2.27
C LYS A 27 11.19 -12.16 1.34
N GLY A 28 11.76 -12.32 0.14
CA GLY A 28 11.25 -13.23 -0.90
C GLY A 28 10.12 -12.66 -1.76
N VAL A 29 9.62 -11.45 -1.49
CA VAL A 29 8.64 -10.77 -2.35
C VAL A 29 9.39 -9.85 -3.31
N ALA A 30 9.28 -10.11 -4.61
CA ALA A 30 9.86 -9.24 -5.65
C ALA A 30 9.24 -7.83 -5.59
N LYS A 31 10.04 -6.79 -5.86
CA LYS A 31 9.57 -5.38 -5.78
C LYS A 31 8.34 -5.11 -6.65
N SER A 32 8.21 -5.77 -7.80
CA SER A 32 7.05 -5.67 -8.70
C SER A 32 5.76 -6.23 -8.10
N GLN A 33 5.87 -7.19 -7.19
CA GLN A 33 4.74 -7.81 -6.47
C GLN A 33 4.43 -7.11 -5.15
N ARG A 34 5.27 -6.19 -4.68
CA ARG A 34 5.01 -5.40 -3.47
C ARG A 34 3.98 -4.29 -3.77
N CYS A 35 3.21 -3.91 -2.76
CA CYS A 35 2.41 -2.70 -2.81
C CYS A 35 3.33 -1.48 -2.94
N GLN A 36 3.04 -0.57 -3.88
CA GLN A 36 3.82 0.66 -4.09
C GLN A 36 3.40 1.82 -3.18
N GLY A 37 2.48 1.56 -2.25
CA GLY A 37 1.90 2.58 -1.39
C GLY A 37 0.74 3.31 -2.05
N HIS A 38 -0.23 3.71 -1.22
CA HIS A 38 -1.46 4.38 -1.65
C HIS A 38 -1.73 5.64 -0.81
N ALA A 39 -0.66 6.28 -0.32
CA ALA A 39 -0.75 7.53 0.43
C ALA A 39 -1.21 8.69 -0.46
N ASN A 40 -0.89 8.64 -1.76
CA ASN A 40 -1.21 9.65 -2.76
C ASN A 40 -2.28 9.20 -3.76
N GLU A 41 -3.13 8.23 -3.41
CA GLU A 41 -4.30 8.00 -4.26
C GLU A 41 -5.16 9.26 -4.24
N PRO A 42 -5.45 9.86 -5.42
CA PRO A 42 -6.36 10.99 -5.48
C PRO A 42 -7.69 10.49 -4.94
N LYS A 43 -8.06 10.94 -3.73
CA LYS A 43 -9.43 10.85 -3.26
C LYS A 43 -10.23 11.52 -4.37
N GLN A 44 -10.95 10.74 -5.16
CA GLN A 44 -11.84 11.31 -6.17
C GLN A 44 -12.74 12.29 -5.42
N SER A 45 -12.49 13.57 -5.66
CA SER A 45 -13.24 14.64 -5.04
C SER A 45 -14.70 14.42 -5.37
N PHE A 46 -15.47 14.12 -4.34
CA PHE A 46 -16.91 13.90 -4.36
C PHE A 46 -17.68 14.99 -5.13
N PHE A 47 -17.06 16.15 -5.33
CA PHE A 47 -17.56 17.30 -6.09
C PHE A 47 -17.79 17.06 -7.60
N SER A 48 -17.13 16.08 -8.24
CA SER A 48 -17.33 15.82 -9.68
C SER A 48 -18.66 15.15 -10.02
N ARG A 49 -19.47 14.77 -9.04
CA ARG A 49 -20.84 14.21 -9.23
C ARG A 49 -21.96 15.21 -8.94
N LEU A 50 -21.65 16.41 -8.45
CA LEU A 50 -22.66 17.41 -8.08
C LEU A 50 -22.84 18.49 -9.15
N PHE A 51 -21.97 18.54 -10.17
CA PHE A 51 -22.00 19.52 -11.26
C PHE A 51 -21.95 18.86 -12.64
N GLY A 52 -22.47 17.64 -12.76
CA GLY A 52 -22.66 16.92 -14.02
C GLY A 52 -24.14 16.76 -14.33
#